data_AF-A0A496A7Z7-F1
#
_entry.id   AF-A0A496A7Z7-F1
#
_cell.length_a   1.000
_cell.length_b   1.000
_cell.length_c   1.000
_cell.angle_alpha   90.00
_cell.angle_beta   90.00
_cell.angle_gamma   90.00
#
_symmetry.space_group_name_H-M   'P 1'
#
loop_
_entity.id
_entity.type
_entity.pdbx_description
1 polymer ?
#
loop_
_entity_poly.entity_id
_entity_poly.type
_entity_poly.pdbx_seq_one_letter_code
_entity_poly.pdbx_strand_id
1 'polypeptide(L)'
;MDKKHELLEIYKLHAELADSISKQRVAANRFYILVYSGLAVLFSAFLQHKNGVPLGWLMVGFGVLGMLLASAWYIVICSFRQLNTGKFEVLHELEEKLSYPFFKREWDILTKGTGSKNYRRLTRVETFVPIIFGSCFAVLLVIGICLLCGIL
;
A
#
# COMPACT_ATOMS: atom_id res chain seq x y z
N MET A 1 -1.77 21.00 -36.33
CA MET A 1 -2.21 21.25 -34.94
C MET A 1 -1.26 22.28 -34.34
N ASP A 2 -1.74 23.27 -33.60
CA ASP A 2 -0.87 24.27 -32.95
C ASP A 2 -0.02 23.60 -31.85
N LYS A 3 1.27 23.95 -31.74
CA LYS A 3 2.21 23.33 -30.77
C LYS A 3 1.72 23.44 -29.33
N LYS A 4 1.01 24.53 -28.98
CA LYS A 4 0.43 24.70 -27.64
C LYS A 4 -0.73 23.75 -27.38
N HIS A 5 -1.50 23.43 -28.42
CA HIS A 5 -2.61 22.49 -28.30
C HIS A 5 -2.10 21.07 -28.05
N GLU A 6 -1.08 20.64 -28.80
CA GLU A 6 -0.42 19.34 -28.62
C GLU A 6 0.17 19.18 -27.20
N LEU A 7 0.86 20.21 -26.71
CA LEU A 7 1.42 20.21 -25.35
C LEU A 7 0.31 20.08 -24.28
N LEU A 8 -0.82 20.75 -24.47
CA LEU A 8 -1.94 20.73 -23.55
C LEU A 8 -2.68 19.38 -23.56
N GLU A 9 -2.77 18.72 -24.71
CA GLU A 9 -3.30 17.36 -24.81
C GLU A 9 -2.40 16.34 -24.09
N ILE A 10 -1.08 16.39 -24.32
CA ILE A 10 -0.10 15.54 -23.62
C ILE A 10 -0.21 15.76 -22.11
N TYR A 11 -0.28 17.01 -21.66
CA TYR A 11 -0.43 17.34 -20.24
C TYR A 11 -1.71 16.75 -19.63
N LYS A 12 -2.86 16.90 -20.30
CA LYS A 12 -4.14 16.32 -19.84
C LYS A 12 -4.06 14.80 -19.71
N LEU A 13 -3.54 14.13 -20.75
CA LEU A 13 -3.36 12.68 -20.74
C LEU A 13 -2.46 12.23 -19.58
N HIS A 14 -1.35 12.92 -19.36
CA HIS A 14 -0.44 12.61 -18.25
C HIS A 14 -1.08 12.83 -16.87
N ALA A 15 -1.85 13.90 -16.69
CA ALA A 15 -2.58 14.17 -15.46
C ALA A 15 -3.62 13.07 -15.16
N GLU A 16 -4.37 12.63 -16.18
CA GLU A 16 -5.31 11.50 -16.06
C GLU A 16 -4.60 10.18 -15.71
N LEU A 17 -3.45 9.93 -16.34
CA LEU A 17 -2.60 8.77 -16.06
C LEU A 17 -1.99 8.79 -14.66
N ALA A 18 -1.77 9.96 -14.06
CA ALA A 18 -1.34 10.09 -12.67
C ALA A 18 -2.49 9.80 -11.69
N ASP A 19 -3.71 10.28 -11.98
CA ASP A 19 -4.90 10.00 -11.17
C ASP A 19 -5.28 8.51 -11.19
N SER A 20 -5.23 7.87 -12.36
CA SER A 20 -5.55 6.45 -12.50
C SER A 20 -4.69 5.53 -11.62
N ILE A 21 -3.41 5.83 -11.41
CA ILE A 21 -2.57 5.03 -10.51
C ILE A 21 -2.98 5.21 -9.06
N SER A 22 -3.36 6.42 -8.67
CA SER A 22 -3.89 6.66 -7.33
C SER A 22 -5.14 5.80 -7.06
N LYS A 23 -6.01 5.65 -8.07
CA LYS A 23 -7.15 4.70 -8.03
C LYS A 23 -6.70 3.24 -7.96
N GLN A 24 -5.70 2.83 -8.74
CA GLN A 24 -5.14 1.47 -8.70
C GLN A 24 -4.55 1.12 -7.32
N ARG A 25 -3.87 2.06 -6.68
CA ARG A 25 -3.34 1.89 -5.31
C ARG A 25 -4.45 1.66 -4.28
N VAL A 26 -5.55 2.42 -4.35
CA VAL A 26 -6.71 2.21 -3.47
C VAL A 26 -7.32 0.83 -3.70
N ALA A 27 -7.46 0.40 -4.96
CA ALA A 27 -7.95 -0.93 -5.29
C ALA A 27 -7.04 -2.05 -4.74
N ALA A 28 -5.73 -1.91 -4.89
CA ALA A 28 -4.75 -2.87 -4.34
C ALA A 28 -4.84 -2.96 -2.80
N ASN A 29 -4.95 -1.83 -2.10
CA ASN A 29 -5.12 -1.84 -0.65
C ASN A 29 -6.41 -2.55 -0.22
N ARG A 30 -7.53 -2.31 -0.93
CA ARG A 30 -8.79 -3.02 -0.66
C ARG A 30 -8.66 -4.52 -0.89
N PHE A 31 -7.97 -4.93 -1.96
CA PHE A 31 -7.69 -6.35 -2.23
C PHE A 31 -6.96 -7.01 -1.06
N TYR A 32 -5.89 -6.42 -0.54
CA TYR A 32 -5.17 -7.01 0.59
C TYR A 32 -6.00 -7.06 1.87
N ILE A 33 -6.80 -6.03 2.16
CA ILE A 33 -7.73 -6.07 3.30
C ILE A 33 -8.71 -7.25 3.17
N LEU A 34 -9.27 -7.48 1.97
CA LEU A 34 -10.15 -8.62 1.72
C LEU A 34 -9.43 -9.96 1.90
N VAL A 35 -8.19 -10.07 1.42
CA VAL A 35 -7.36 -11.27 1.62
C VAL A 35 -7.14 -11.55 3.11
N TYR A 36 -6.80 -10.53 3.91
CA TYR A 36 -6.62 -10.70 5.36
C TYR A 36 -7.91 -11.05 6.09
N SER A 37 -9.04 -10.44 5.72
CA SER A 37 -10.35 -10.80 6.26
C SER A 37 -10.69 -12.27 5.94
N GLY A 38 -10.45 -12.71 4.70
CA GLY A 38 -10.64 -14.10 4.31
C GLY A 38 -9.72 -15.05 5.08
N LEU A 39 -8.45 -14.67 5.25
CA LEU A 39 -7.48 -15.45 6.02
C LEU A 39 -7.89 -15.60 7.48
N ALA A 40 -8.43 -14.55 8.10
CA ALA A 40 -8.94 -14.60 9.47
C ALA A 40 -10.18 -15.51 9.62
N VAL A 41 -11.09 -15.47 8.64
CA VAL A 41 -12.25 -16.38 8.60
C VAL A 41 -11.79 -17.83 8.44
N LEU A 42 -10.86 -18.10 7.52
CA LEU A 42 -10.29 -19.44 7.33
C LEU A 42 -9.63 -19.93 8.62
N PHE A 43 -8.75 -19.13 9.23
CA PHE A 43 -8.11 -19.49 10.50
C PHE A 43 -9.15 -19.85 11.58
N SER A 44 -10.20 -19.04 11.71
CA SER A 44 -11.27 -19.26 12.69
C SER A 44 -12.10 -20.52 12.42
N ALA A 45 -12.34 -20.86 11.16
CA ALA A 45 -13.01 -22.10 10.78
C ALA A 45 -12.15 -23.33 11.08
N PHE A 46 -10.85 -23.24 10.79
CA PHE A 46 -9.87 -24.29 11.07
C PHE A 46 -9.69 -24.56 12.57
N LEU A 47 -9.82 -23.54 13.44
CA LEU A 47 -9.79 -23.72 14.89
C LEU A 47 -11.02 -24.49 15.43
N GLN A 48 -12.18 -24.34 14.80
CA GLN A 48 -13.42 -24.99 15.24
C GLN A 48 -13.54 -26.42 14.73
N HIS A 49 -12.92 -26.74 13.59
CA HIS A 49 -12.97 -28.07 13.02
C HIS A 49 -11.88 -28.96 13.65
N LYS A 50 -12.26 -30.17 14.10
CA LYS A 50 -11.32 -31.15 14.68
C LYS A 50 -10.58 -31.88 13.56
N ASN A 51 -9.53 -31.26 13.04
CA ASN A 51 -8.86 -31.69 11.81
C ASN A 51 -7.73 -32.70 12.05
N GLY A 52 -7.48 -33.06 13.32
CA GLY A 52 -6.30 -33.85 13.71
C GLY A 52 -4.97 -33.10 13.61
N VAL A 53 -4.96 -31.88 13.06
CA VAL A 53 -3.78 -31.02 12.96
C VAL A 53 -3.50 -30.36 14.31
N PRO A 54 -2.28 -30.49 14.87
CA PRO A 54 -1.91 -29.78 16.09
C PRO A 54 -2.01 -28.26 15.92
N LEU A 55 -2.53 -27.57 16.95
CA LEU A 55 -2.74 -26.12 16.93
C LEU A 55 -1.45 -25.36 16.58
N GLY A 56 -0.30 -25.80 17.09
CA GLY A 56 1.00 -25.18 16.81
C GLY A 56 1.35 -25.18 15.31
N TRP A 57 1.11 -26.28 14.59
CA TRP A 57 1.33 -26.34 13.14
C TRP A 57 0.42 -25.39 12.37
N LEU A 58 -0.83 -25.26 12.82
CA LEU A 58 -1.80 -24.35 12.24
C LEU A 58 -1.37 -22.88 12.41
N MET A 59 -0.96 -22.51 13.63
CA MET A 59 -0.47 -21.17 13.94
C MET A 59 0.82 -20.83 13.18
N VAL A 60 1.75 -21.77 13.03
CA VAL A 60 2.95 -21.59 12.20
C VAL A 60 2.58 -21.39 10.74
N GLY A 61 1.73 -22.25 10.17
CA GLY A 61 1.33 -22.16 8.76
C GLY A 61 0.66 -20.82 8.41
N PHE A 62 -0.33 -20.41 9.21
CA PHE A 62 -1.00 -19.12 9.03
C PHE A 62 -0.09 -17.93 9.35
N GLY A 63 0.81 -18.06 10.33
CA GLY A 63 1.84 -17.09 10.67
C GLY A 63 2.77 -16.80 9.49
N VAL A 64 3.34 -17.84 8.89
CA VAL A 64 4.22 -17.72 7.70
C VAL A 64 3.46 -17.09 6.54
N LEU A 65 2.27 -17.61 6.23
CA LEU A 65 1.46 -17.11 5.11
C LEU A 65 1.11 -15.63 5.28
N GLY A 66 0.67 -15.23 6.47
CA GLY A 66 0.36 -13.84 6.79
C GLY A 66 1.57 -12.92 6.69
N MET A 67 2.76 -13.35 7.14
CA MET A 67 3.99 -12.56 6.99
C MET A 67 4.42 -12.40 5.52
N LEU A 68 4.27 -13.43 4.70
CA LEU A 68 4.55 -13.36 3.26
C LEU A 68 3.59 -12.38 2.56
N LEU A 69 2.30 -12.44 2.89
CA LEU A 69 1.30 -11.50 2.37
C LEU A 69 1.57 -10.06 2.82
N ALA A 70 2.02 -9.85 4.06
CA ALA A 70 2.37 -8.53 4.58
C ALA A 70 3.56 -7.93 3.82
N SER A 71 4.57 -8.76 3.55
CA SER A 71 5.75 -8.38 2.78
C SER A 71 5.37 -8.03 1.33
N ALA A 72 4.55 -8.86 0.68
CA ALA A 72 4.04 -8.58 -0.66
C ALA A 72 3.24 -7.26 -0.71
N TRP A 73 2.35 -7.04 0.27
CA TRP A 73 1.56 -5.81 0.35
C TRP A 73 2.47 -4.58 0.52
N TYR A 74 3.47 -4.66 1.39
CA TYR A 74 4.44 -3.59 1.58
C TYR A 74 5.19 -3.24 0.29
N ILE A 75 5.65 -4.25 -0.45
CA ILE A 75 6.33 -4.07 -1.74
C ILE A 75 5.41 -3.37 -2.75
N VAL A 76 4.15 -3.79 -2.84
CA VAL A 76 3.16 -3.17 -3.73
C VAL A 76 2.94 -1.70 -3.41
N ILE A 77 2.79 -1.34 -2.12
CA ILE A 77 2.65 0.08 -1.71
C ILE A 77 3.90 0.88 -2.11
N CYS A 78 5.09 0.31 -1.91
CA CYS A 78 6.35 0.97 -2.25
C CYS A 78 6.51 1.15 -3.76
N SER A 79 6.10 0.17 -4.57
CA SER A 79 6.09 0.25 -6.04
C SER A 79 5.18 1.38 -6.53
N PHE A 80 3.94 1.46 -6.02
CA PHE A 80 3.02 2.57 -6.37
C PHE A 80 3.57 3.93 -5.95
N ARG A 81 4.27 4.01 -4.82
CA ARG A 81 4.92 5.25 -4.38
C ARG A 81 6.00 5.69 -5.37
N GLN A 82 6.90 4.77 -5.75
CA GLN A 82 7.98 5.07 -6.68
C GLN A 82 7.44 5.48 -8.05
N LEU A 83 6.45 4.75 -8.56
CA LEU A 83 5.82 5.05 -9.86
C LEU A 83 5.14 6.43 -9.86
N ASN A 84 4.40 6.76 -8.80
CA ASN A 84 3.79 8.07 -8.68
C ASN A 84 4.84 9.19 -8.61
N THR A 85 5.91 9.01 -7.84
CA THR A 85 6.99 10.00 -7.76
C THR A 85 7.58 10.28 -9.15
N GLY A 86 7.95 9.25 -9.91
CA GLY A 86 8.50 9.44 -11.25
C GLY A 86 7.52 10.10 -12.23
N LYS A 87 6.23 9.75 -12.17
CA LYS A 87 5.22 10.42 -13.01
C LYS A 87 5.02 11.89 -12.67
N PHE A 88 5.03 12.25 -11.38
CA PHE A 88 4.93 13.64 -10.96
C PHE A 88 6.16 14.46 -11.36
N GLU A 89 7.36 13.88 -11.34
CA GLU A 89 8.56 14.54 -11.85
C GLU A 89 8.44 14.88 -13.33
N VAL A 90 8.05 13.92 -14.17
CA VAL A 90 7.82 14.15 -15.61
C VAL A 90 6.69 15.17 -15.84
N LEU A 91 5.63 15.13 -15.03
CA LEU A 91 4.53 16.10 -15.12
C LEU A 91 5.01 17.53 -14.80
N HIS A 92 5.86 17.70 -13.78
CA HIS A 92 6.43 19.01 -13.46
C HIS A 92 7.36 19.52 -14.57
N GLU A 93 8.15 18.66 -15.22
CA GLU A 93 8.97 19.05 -16.38
C GLU A 93 8.10 19.52 -17.56
N LEU A 94 6.94 18.89 -17.77
CA LEU A 94 5.97 19.34 -18.77
C LEU A 94 5.36 20.69 -18.40
N GLU A 95 5.08 20.92 -17.12
CA GLU A 95 4.50 22.17 -16.62
C GLU A 95 5.42 23.38 -16.81
N GLU A 96 6.74 23.22 -16.90
CA GLU A 96 7.67 24.32 -17.18
C GLU A 96 7.49 24.92 -18.59
N LYS A 97 6.86 24.18 -19.50
CA LYS A 97 6.53 24.62 -20.86
C LYS A 97 5.13 25.23 -20.96
N LEU A 98 4.33 25.14 -19.89
CA LEU A 98 2.97 25.69 -19.80
C LEU A 98 2.99 27.07 -19.12
N SER A 99 2.01 27.91 -19.48
CA SER A 99 1.89 29.25 -18.87
C SER A 99 1.58 29.21 -17.37
N TYR A 100 1.05 28.09 -16.86
CA TYR A 100 0.66 27.94 -15.47
C TYR A 100 0.95 26.52 -14.97
N PRO A 101 1.88 26.33 -14.02
CA PRO A 101 2.24 25.02 -13.49
C PRO A 101 1.32 24.67 -12.30
N PHE A 102 0.20 24.01 -12.61
CA PHE A 102 -0.88 23.77 -11.66
C PHE A 102 -0.45 22.85 -10.50
N PHE A 103 0.09 21.68 -10.80
CA PHE A 103 0.51 20.67 -9.83
C PHE A 103 1.74 21.11 -9.03
N LYS A 104 2.72 21.77 -9.67
CA LYS A 104 3.87 22.35 -8.97
C LYS A 104 3.42 23.38 -7.94
N ARG A 105 2.46 24.24 -8.30
CA ARG A 105 1.92 25.26 -7.41
C ARG A 105 1.06 24.66 -6.30
N GLU A 106 0.26 23.64 -6.60
CA GLU A 106 -0.46 22.87 -5.59
C GLU A 106 0.51 22.27 -4.55
N TRP A 107 1.58 21.62 -5.03
CA TRP A 107 2.59 21.03 -4.17
C TRP A 107 3.30 22.08 -3.29
N ASP A 108 3.64 23.23 -3.87
CA ASP A 108 4.23 24.35 -3.16
C ASP A 108 3.30 24.89 -2.06
N ILE A 109 1.99 25.03 -2.33
CA ILE A 109 1.01 25.47 -1.34
C ILE A 109 0.89 24.44 -0.20
N LEU A 110 0.81 23.15 -0.54
CA LEU A 110 0.73 22.06 0.44
C LEU A 110 1.98 21.95 1.31
N THR A 111 3.14 22.39 0.81
CA THR A 111 4.43 22.29 1.52
C THR A 111 4.82 23.58 2.26
N LYS A 112 4.45 24.77 1.73
CA LYS A 112 4.83 26.09 2.27
C LYS A 112 3.78 26.74 3.17
N GLY A 113 2.55 26.22 3.24
CA GLY A 113 1.51 26.75 4.14
C GLY A 113 1.99 26.79 5.60
N THR A 114 1.99 27.99 6.19
CA THR A 114 2.53 28.41 7.51
C THR A 114 1.80 27.83 8.72
N GLY A 115 1.41 26.56 8.65
CA GLY A 115 0.83 25.79 9.72
C GLY A 115 1.38 24.39 9.62
N SER A 116 2.44 24.12 10.38
CA SER A 116 3.03 22.80 10.60
C SER A 116 1.98 21.84 11.19
N LYS A 117 1.08 21.35 10.34
CA LYS A 117 0.32 20.12 10.54
C LYS A 117 0.41 19.35 9.24
N ASN A 118 1.62 18.83 9.01
CA ASN A 118 1.92 17.60 8.30
C ASN A 118 0.85 17.25 7.26
N TYR A 119 1.07 17.60 5.98
CA TYR A 119 0.48 16.80 4.92
C TYR A 119 0.94 15.36 5.17
N ARG A 120 0.13 14.61 5.91
CA ARG A 120 0.38 13.22 6.26
C ARG A 120 0.21 12.54 4.93
N ARG A 121 1.32 12.39 4.19
CA ARG A 121 1.37 11.57 2.98
C ARG A 121 0.59 10.33 3.33
N LEU A 122 -0.57 10.13 2.68
CA LEU A 122 -1.46 8.99 2.92
C LEU A 122 -0.66 7.68 2.92
N THR A 123 0.44 7.68 2.15
CA THR A 123 1.51 6.70 2.08
C THR A 123 2.11 6.30 3.43
N ARG A 124 2.36 7.21 4.37
CA ARG A 124 2.92 6.86 5.68
C ARG A 124 1.93 6.05 6.51
N VAL A 125 0.64 6.41 6.45
CA VAL A 125 -0.43 5.67 7.12
C VAL A 125 -0.62 4.31 6.47
N GLU A 126 -0.68 4.26 5.15
CA GLU A 126 -0.85 3.00 4.42
C GLU A 126 0.32 2.04 4.56
N THR A 127 1.56 2.54 4.65
CA THR A 127 2.73 1.69 4.89
C THR A 127 2.72 1.07 6.28
N PHE A 128 2.02 1.69 7.24
CA PHE A 128 1.91 1.18 8.61
C PHE A 128 0.98 -0.03 8.71
N VAL A 129 -0.03 -0.13 7.82
CA VAL A 129 -1.03 -1.21 7.87
C VAL A 129 -0.41 -2.59 7.63
N PRO A 130 0.38 -2.84 6.56
CA PRO A 130 1.08 -4.11 6.38
C PRO A 130 2.01 -4.46 7.55
N ILE A 131 2.64 -3.46 8.17
CA ILE A 131 3.54 -3.67 9.31
C ILE A 131 2.75 -4.18 10.52
N ILE A 132 1.58 -3.58 10.82
CA ILE A 132 0.70 -4.06 11.90
C ILE A 132 0.30 -5.52 11.62
N PHE A 133 -0.23 -5.82 10.43
CA PHE A 133 -0.63 -7.19 10.10
C PHE A 133 0.55 -8.16 10.18
N GLY A 134 1.70 -7.81 9.59
CA GLY A 134 2.92 -8.61 9.67
C GLY A 134 3.37 -8.88 11.11
N SER A 135 3.27 -7.89 12.00
CA SER A 135 3.59 -8.06 13.43
C SER A 135 2.63 -8.99 14.15
N CYS A 136 1.33 -8.92 13.87
CA CYS A 136 0.34 -9.84 14.41
C CYS A 136 0.61 -11.29 13.99
N PHE A 137 0.94 -11.51 12.71
CA PHE A 137 1.27 -12.84 12.21
C PHE A 137 2.64 -13.34 12.70
N ALA A 138 3.59 -12.45 12.95
CA ALA A 138 4.86 -12.81 13.59
C ALA A 138 4.66 -13.29 15.04
N VAL A 139 3.80 -12.61 15.80
CA VAL A 139 3.42 -13.08 17.16
C VAL A 139 2.73 -14.44 17.08
N LEU A 140 1.80 -14.62 16.14
CA LEU A 140 1.12 -15.91 15.91
C LEU A 140 2.12 -17.04 15.62
N LEU A 141 3.12 -16.76 14.77
CA LEU A 141 4.18 -17.68 14.41
C LEU A 141 5.03 -18.08 15.62
N VAL A 142 5.45 -17.10 16.44
CA VAL A 142 6.24 -17.35 17.65
C VAL A 142 5.46 -18.22 18.63
N ILE A 143 4.18 -17.92 18.88
CA ILE A 143 3.34 -18.73 19.75
C ILE A 143 3.20 -20.17 19.21
N GLY A 144 3.00 -20.32 17.91
CA GLY A 144 2.94 -21.63 17.26
C GLY A 144 4.21 -22.46 17.45
N ILE A 145 5.38 -21.83 17.31
CA ILE A 145 6.68 -22.49 17.55
C ILE A 145 6.83 -22.90 19.02
N CYS A 146 6.50 -22.01 19.97
CA CYS A 146 6.57 -22.33 21.40
C CYS A 146 5.70 -23.52 21.78
N LEU A 147 4.48 -23.61 21.22
CA LEU A 147 3.57 -24.74 21.41
C LEU A 147 4.15 -26.05 20.85
N LEU A 148 4.77 -26.01 19.67
CA LEU A 148 5.39 -27.20 19.07
C LEU A 148 6.63 -27.67 19.84
N CYS A 149 7.37 -26.74 20.46
CA CYS A 149 8.52 -27.04 21.30
C CYS A 149 8.14 -27.47 22.74
N GLY A 150 6.85 -27.46 23.10
CA GLY A 150 6.39 -27.78 24.46
C GLY A 150 6.82 -26.76 25.51
N ILE A 151 7.13 -25.52 25.09
CA ILE A 151 7.47 -24.41 25.99
C ILE A 151 6.20 -23.81 26.62
N LEU A 152 5.06 -23.96 25.94
CA LEU A 152 3.73 -23.52 26.34
C LEU A 152 2.77 -24.70 26.50
#